data_AF-A0A2V9R0H8-F1
#
_entry.id   AF-A0A2V9R0H8-F1
#
_cell.length_a   1.000
_cell.length_b   1.000
_cell.length_c   1.000
_cell.angle_alpha   90.00
_cell.angle_beta   90.00
_cell.angle_gamma   90.00
#
_symmetry.space_group_name_H-M   'P 1'
#
loop_
_entity.id
_entity.type
_entity.pdbx_description
1 polymer ?
#
loop_
_entity_poly.entity_id
_entity_poly.type
_entity_poly.pdbx_seq_one_letter_code
_entity_poly.pdbx_strand_id
1 'polypeptide(L)' 'MEKDSAVQQFLDQTISLTDQAVDHHRKRGFTDLTVAFGCTGGQHRSVFCAERLAAHLRTIEGVHIDLQHRELERTI' A
#
# COMPACT_ATOMS: atom_id res chain seq x y z
N MET A 1 8.88 14.05 3.87
CA MET A 1 7.55 13.40 3.92
C MET A 1 7.23 12.82 5.29
N GLU A 2 8.16 12.17 5.99
CA GLU A 2 7.89 11.56 7.31
C GLU A 2 7.48 12.54 8.43
N LYS A 3 7.76 13.84 8.29
CA LYS A 3 7.37 14.87 9.27
C LYS A 3 6.06 15.59 8.94
N ASP A 4 5.36 15.18 7.88
CA ASP A 4 4.06 15.75 7.51
C ASP A 4 2.94 14.96 8.19
N SER A 5 2.27 15.58 9.16
CA SER A 5 1.20 14.95 9.94
C SER A 5 0.01 14.54 9.09
N ALA A 6 -0.29 15.26 8.01
CA ALA A 6 -1.40 14.91 7.12
C ALA A 6 -1.12 13.62 6.34
N VAL A 7 0.13 13.41 5.91
CA VAL A 7 0.54 12.17 5.23
C VAL A 7 0.53 10.98 6.18
N GLN A 8 0.95 11.17 7.44
CA GLN A 8 0.88 10.10 8.45
C GLN A 8 -0.57 9.72 8.75
N GLN A 9 -1.45 10.71 8.96
CA GLN A 9 -2.87 10.44 9.20
C GLN A 9 -3.54 9.69 8.02
N PHE A 10 -3.23 10.10 6.79
CA PHE A 10 -3.71 9.40 5.60
C PHE A 10 -3.22 7.94 5.56
N LEU A 11 -1.96 7.70 5.92
CA LEU A 11 -1.38 6.35 5.97
C LEU A 11 -2.06 5.49 7.03
N ASP A 12 -2.23 5.99 8.25
CA ASP A 12 -2.86 5.25 9.34
C ASP A 12 -4.29 4.82 8.96
N GLN A 13 -5.05 5.73 8.35
CA GLN A 13 -6.40 5.44 7.85
C GLN A 13 -6.39 4.41 6.73
N THR A 14 -5.43 4.51 5.80
CA THR A 14 -5.31 3.58 4.69
C THR A 14 -4.91 2.18 5.15
N ILE A 15 -3.99 2.08 6.12
CA ILE A 15 -3.59 0.83 6.75
C ILE A 15 -4.80 0.17 7.41
N SER A 16 -5.53 0.92 8.25
CA SER A 16 -6.72 0.41 8.92
C SER A 16 -7.79 -0.11 7.96
N LEU A 17 -8.00 0.59 6.83
CA LEU A 17 -8.94 0.15 5.80
C LEU A 17 -8.44 -1.12 5.08
N THR A 18 -7.15 -1.18 4.78
CA THR A 18 -6.55 -2.30 4.05
C THR A 18 -6.54 -3.57 4.92
N ASP A 19 -6.24 -3.45 6.22
CA ASP A 19 -6.29 -4.59 7.16
C ASP A 19 -7.68 -5.21 7.21
N GLN A 20 -8.72 -4.37 7.27
CA GLN A 20 -10.11 -4.83 7.21
C GLN A 20 -10.40 -5.54 5.88
N ALA A 21 -9.93 -4.99 4.75
CA ALA A 21 -10.12 -5.60 3.45
C ALA A 21 -9.42 -6.96 3.34
N VAL A 22 -8.19 -7.08 3.85
CA VAL A 22 -7.41 -8.33 3.87
C VAL A 22 -8.12 -9.40 4.69
N ASP A 23 -8.56 -9.09 5.91
CA ASP A 23 -9.28 -10.04 6.77
C ASP A 23 -10.59 -10.53 6.10
N HIS A 24 -11.36 -9.61 5.52
CA HIS A 24 -12.58 -9.97 4.79
C HIS A 24 -12.32 -10.82 3.55
N HIS A 25 -11.24 -10.55 2.80
CA HIS A 25 -10.87 -11.34 1.63
C HIS A 25 -10.47 -12.76 2.02
N ARG A 26 -9.66 -12.91 3.08
CA ARG A 26 -9.26 -14.21 3.63
C ARG A 26 -10.47 -15.04 4.06
N LYS A 27 -11.42 -14.43 4.79
CA LYS A 27 -12.65 -15.11 5.24
C LYS A 27 -13.54 -15.60 4.09
N ARG A 28 -13.50 -14.91 2.94
CA ARG A 28 -14.26 -15.27 1.74
C ARG A 28 -13.50 -16.20 0.79
N GLY A 29 -12.24 -16.50 1.06
CA GLY A 29 -11.40 -17.33 0.19
C GLY A 29 -10.93 -16.63 -1.08
N PHE A 30 -10.93 -15.29 -1.13
CA PHE A 30 -10.33 -14.55 -2.23
C PHE A 30 -8.80 -14.64 -2.14
N THR A 31 -8.16 -14.79 -3.29
CA THR A 31 -6.72 -15.03 -3.40
C THR A 31 -5.91 -13.73 -3.54
N ASP A 32 -6.52 -12.68 -4.10
CA ASP A 32 -5.81 -11.48 -4.52
C ASP A 32 -6.53 -10.21 -4.07
N LEU A 33 -5.74 -9.21 -3.65
CA LEU A 33 -6.18 -7.85 -3.33
C LEU A 33 -5.15 -6.87 -3.87
N THR A 34 -5.57 -5.92 -4.70
CA THR A 34 -4.70 -4.87 -5.24
C THR A 34 -5.04 -3.52 -4.62
N VAL A 35 -4.03 -2.83 -4.10
CA VAL A 35 -4.13 -1.45 -3.62
C VAL A 35 -3.22 -0.57 -4.46
N ALA A 36 -3.76 0.50 -5.04
CA ALA A 36 -3.02 1.40 -5.90
C ALA A 36 -2.97 2.82 -5.31
N PHE A 37 -1.76 3.40 -5.25
CA PHE A 37 -1.55 4.79 -4.85
C PHE A 37 -1.21 5.65 -6.06
N GLY A 38 -1.87 6.80 -6.19
CA GLY A 38 -1.64 7.78 -7.25
C GLY A 38 -1.20 9.14 -6.71
N CYS A 39 -0.16 9.72 -7.32
CA CYS A 39 0.13 11.15 -7.20
C CYS A 39 0.42 11.70 -8.60
N THR A 40 0.41 13.02 -8.77
CA THR A 40 0.47 13.66 -10.10
C THR A 40 1.57 13.11 -11.01
N GLY A 41 2.79 12.92 -10.49
CA GLY A 41 3.92 12.38 -11.26
C GLY A 41 4.29 10.93 -10.93
N GLY A 42 3.55 10.25 -10.04
CA GLY A 42 3.79 8.84 -9.70
C GLY A 42 5.11 8.48 -9.00
N GLN A 43 6.02 9.43 -8.75
CA GLN A 43 7.40 9.14 -8.33
C GLN A 43 7.73 9.41 -6.85
N HIS A 44 6.86 10.13 -6.12
CA HIS A 44 7.17 10.57 -4.75
C HIS A 44 6.15 10.07 -3.73
N ARG A 45 4.96 10.68 -3.71
CA ARG A 45 3.97 10.43 -2.65
C ARG A 45 3.34 9.05 -2.77
N SER A 46 3.00 8.65 -4.00
CA SER A 46 2.47 7.31 -4.28
C SER A 46 3.46 6.22 -3.89
N VAL A 47 4.73 6.39 -4.27
CA VAL A 47 5.82 5.46 -3.95
C VAL A 47 5.98 5.33 -2.45
N PHE A 48 6.10 6.45 -1.73
CA PHE A 48 6.22 6.44 -0.28
C PHE A 48 5.04 5.72 0.40
N CYS A 49 3.81 5.99 -0.02
CA CYS A 49 2.64 5.34 0.59
C CYS A 49 2.57 3.84 0.28
N ALA A 50 2.90 3.45 -0.96
CA ALA A 50 2.93 2.05 -1.36
C ALA A 50 4.00 1.25 -0.58
N GLU A 51 5.19 1.81 -0.42
CA GLU A 51 6.26 1.21 0.39
C GLU A 51 5.85 1.04 1.86
N ARG A 52 5.26 2.07 2.47
CA ARG A 52 4.83 2.02 3.87
C ARG A 52 3.71 0.99 4.10
N LEU A 53 2.71 0.94 3.21
CA LEU A 53 1.66 -0.07 3.29
C LEU A 53 2.22 -1.48 3.08
N ALA A 54 3.10 -1.66 2.09
CA ALA A 54 3.73 -2.96 1.83
C ALA A 54 4.57 -3.44 3.03
N ALA A 55 5.32 -2.53 3.67
CA ALA A 55 6.07 -2.85 4.89
C ALA A 55 5.15 -3.32 6.02
N HIS A 56 4.00 -2.67 6.21
CA HIS A 56 2.99 -3.08 7.19
C HIS A 56 2.40 -4.45 6.86
N LEU A 57 1.93 -4.66 5.63
CA LEU A 57 1.27 -5.91 5.23
C LEU A 57 2.21 -7.12 5.24
N ARG A 58 3.52 -6.92 5.02
CA ARG A 58 4.53 -7.97 5.18
C ARG A 58 4.62 -8.52 6.61
N THR A 59 4.10 -7.79 7.61
CA THR A 59 4.04 -8.29 8.99
C THR A 59 2.88 -9.26 9.23
N ILE A 60 1.94 -9.36 8.29
CA ILE A 60 0.78 -10.25 8.40
C ILE A 60 1.15 -11.64 7.87
N GLU A 61 1.09 -12.64 8.73
CA GLU A 61 1.41 -14.02 8.36
C GLU A 61 0.45 -14.57 7.30
N GLY A 62 1.03 -15.24 6.29
CA GLY A 62 0.30 -15.87 5.19
C GLY A 62 -0.13 -14.91 4.08
N VAL A 63 0.29 -13.64 4.10
CA VAL A 63 0.04 -12.69 3.01
C VAL A 63 1.30 -12.57 2.15
N HIS A 64 1.16 -12.83 0.85
CA HIS A 64 2.20 -12.55 -0.14
C HIS A 64 2.06 -11.11 -0.66
N ILE A 65 3.16 -10.36 -0.73
CA ILE A 65 3.17 -8.95 -1.13
C ILE A 65 3.98 -8.78 -2.41
N ASP A 66 3.29 -8.39 -3.49
CA ASP A 66 3.91 -7.88 -4.71
C ASP A 66 3.80 -6.35 -4.74
N LEU A 67 4.93 -5.66 -4.91
CA LEU A 67 5.03 -4.21 -4.89
C LEU A 67 5.61 -3.73 -6.23
N GLN A 68 4.85 -2.88 -6.93
CA GLN A 68 5.22 -2.34 -8.23
C GLN A 68 5.15 -0.82 -8.24
N HIS A 69 6.18 -0.16 -8.76
CA HIS A 69 6.26 1.29 -8.90
C HIS A 69 6.23 1.70 -10.37
N ARG A 70 5.02 1.76 -10.94
CA ARG A 70 4.78 1.96 -12.38
C ARG A 70 5.60 3.07 -13.04
N GLU A 71 5.71 4.24 -12.42
CA GLU A 71 6.43 5.39 -13.01
C GLU A 71 7.93 5.40 -12.70
N LEU A 72 8.41 4.58 -11.76
CA LEU A 72 9.85 4.40 -11.50
C LEU A 72 10.46 3.28 -12.35
N GLU A 73 9.66 2.28 -12.70
CA GLU A 73 10.08 1.12 -13.52
C GLU A 73 10.09 1.42 -15.03
N ARG A 74 9.67 2.61 -15.45
CA ARG A 74 9.81 3.08 -16.84
C ARG A 74 11.28 3.40 -17.14
N THR A 75 12.04 2.38 -17.50
CA THR A 75 13.32 2.55 -18.21
C THR A 75 13.02 3.05 -19.62
N ILE A 76 13.59 4.21 -19.98
CA ILE A 76 13.60 4.73 -21.36
C ILE A 76 14.68 3.97 -22.15
#